data_AF-A0A6B0Z501-F1
#
_entry.id   AF-A0A6B0Z501-F1
#
_cell.length_a   1.000
_cell.length_b   1.000
_cell.length_c   1.000
_cell.angle_alpha   90.00
_cell.angle_beta   90.00
_cell.angle_gamma   90.00
#
_symmetry.space_group_name_H-M   'P 1'
#
loop_
_entity.id
_entity.type
_entity.pdbx_description
1 polymer ?
#
loop_
_entity_poly.entity_id
_entity_poly.type
_entity_poly.pdbx_seq_one_letter_code
_entity_poly.pdbx_strand_id
1 'polypeptide(L)'
;MNGYEAVAKILKKEGFEWLACFPSNPIIEAVAKEGIRPIVFRQERGGIMAADGYSRLMSSRGKYGVFACQGGPGSENAFGGFAQAW
;
A
#
# COMPACT_ATOMS: atom_id res chain seq x y z
N MET A 1 2.65 21.68 -0.35
CA MET A 1 1.84 20.47 -0.22
C MET A 1 1.39 20.05 -1.60
N ASN A 2 1.94 18.96 -2.14
CA ASN A 2 1.47 18.35 -3.39
C ASN A 2 0.43 17.24 -3.10
N GLY A 3 -0.14 16.65 -4.16
CA GLY A 3 -1.17 15.61 -4.01
C GLY A 3 -0.70 14.37 -3.23
N TYR A 4 0.54 13.93 -3.44
CA TYR A 4 1.09 12.77 -2.72
C TYR A 4 1.27 13.03 -1.23
N GLU A 5 1.74 14.23 -0.86
CA GLU A 5 1.84 14.66 0.53
C GLU A 5 0.46 14.74 1.20
N ALA A 6 -0.55 15.21 0.48
CA ALA A 6 -1.93 15.23 0.98
C ALA A 6 -2.45 13.80 1.24
N VAL A 7 -2.25 12.86 0.30
CA VAL A 7 -2.64 11.45 0.46
C VAL A 7 -1.89 10.80 1.63
N ALA A 8 -0.59 11.03 1.76
CA ALA A 8 0.21 10.47 2.85
C ALA A 8 -0.29 10.95 4.23
N LYS A 9 -0.64 12.24 4.36
CA LYS A 9 -1.26 12.78 5.57
C LYS A 9 -2.62 12.19 5.89
N ILE A 10 -3.44 11.94 4.86
CA ILE A 10 -4.74 11.25 5.03
C ILE A 10 -4.49 9.83 5.53
N LEU A 11 -3.61 9.06 4.88
CA LEU A 11 -3.26 7.70 5.32
C LEU A 11 -2.76 7.68 6.78
N LYS A 12 -1.95 8.65 7.17
CA LYS A 12 -1.46 8.75 8.55
C LYS A 12 -2.61 9.01 9.54
N LYS A 13 -3.55 9.89 9.20
CA LYS A 13 -4.75 10.18 10.00
C LYS A 13 -5.69 8.99 10.11
N GLU A 14 -5.83 8.20 9.05
CA GLU A 14 -6.59 6.95 9.03
C GLU A 14 -5.89 5.81 9.78
N GLY A 15 -4.69 6.04 10.32
CA GLY A 15 -4.00 5.07 11.18
C GLY A 15 -3.15 4.03 10.45
N PHE A 16 -2.81 4.25 9.18
CA PHE A 16 -1.89 3.38 8.46
C PHE A 16 -0.46 3.51 9.00
N GLU A 17 0.15 2.38 9.33
CA GLU A 17 1.50 2.32 9.95
C GLU A 17 2.57 1.85 8.94
N TRP A 18 2.14 1.18 7.88
CA TRP A 18 3.02 0.63 6.84
C TRP A 18 2.32 0.62 5.48
N LEU A 19 3.11 0.57 4.41
CA LEU A 19 2.66 0.51 3.02
C LEU A 19 3.36 -0.67 2.33
N ALA A 20 2.61 -1.63 1.81
CA ALA A 20 3.15 -2.58 0.85
C ALA A 20 3.43 -1.84 -0.46
N CYS A 21 4.62 -1.97 -1.03
CA CYS A 21 4.89 -1.32 -2.31
C CYS A 21 5.75 -2.14 -3.26
N PHE A 22 5.58 -1.82 -4.54
CA PHE A 22 6.53 -2.14 -5.59
C PHE A 22 7.12 -0.83 -6.13
N PRO A 23 8.41 -0.78 -6.54
CA PRO A 23 9.10 0.46 -6.88
C PRO A 23 8.40 1.33 -7.94
N SER A 24 8.88 2.57 -8.08
CA SER A 24 8.42 3.53 -9.11
C SER A 24 7.01 4.09 -8.89
N ASN A 25 6.66 4.43 -7.64
CA ASN A 25 5.48 5.24 -7.32
C ASN A 25 5.86 6.41 -6.38
N PRO A 26 5.60 7.68 -6.75
CA PRO A 26 5.96 8.85 -5.93
C PRO A 26 5.34 8.88 -4.53
N ILE A 27 4.25 8.13 -4.28
CA ILE A 27 3.63 8.05 -2.96
C ILE A 27 4.56 7.41 -1.92
N ILE A 28 5.51 6.57 -2.33
CA ILE A 28 6.43 5.84 -1.45
C ILE A 28 7.27 6.81 -0.61
N GLU A 29 7.81 7.85 -1.25
CA GLU A 29 8.57 8.90 -0.57
C GLU A 29 7.69 9.75 0.34
N ALA A 30 6.47 10.08 -0.10
CA ALA A 30 5.55 10.89 0.67
C ALA A 30 5.12 10.20 1.97
N VAL A 31 4.79 8.91 1.92
CA VAL A 31 4.38 8.15 3.12
C VAL A 31 5.56 7.91 4.07
N ALA A 32 6.77 7.73 3.54
CA ALA A 32 7.98 7.61 4.36
C ALA A 32 8.22 8.88 5.19
N LYS A 33 8.05 10.06 4.58
CA LYS A 33 8.16 11.37 5.27
C LYS A 33 7.10 11.56 6.37
N GLU A 34 5.90 11.01 6.18
CA GLU A 34 4.81 11.05 7.17
C GLU A 34 4.93 9.92 8.23
N GLY A 35 6.01 9.16 8.22
CA GLY A 35 6.28 8.11 9.20
C GLY A 35 5.40 6.87 9.04
N ILE A 36 5.02 6.54 7.81
CA ILE A 36 4.41 5.27 7.41
C ILE A 36 5.51 4.46 6.74
N ARG A 37 5.80 3.26 7.25
CA ARG A 37 6.94 2.45 6.78
C ARG A 37 6.65 1.83 5.40
N PRO A 38 7.38 2.19 4.33
CA PRO A 38 7.27 1.46 3.08
C PRO A 38 7.98 0.11 3.19
N ILE A 39 7.35 -0.94 2.68
CA ILE A 39 7.90 -2.29 2.59
C ILE A 39 7.91 -2.68 1.11
N VAL A 40 9.11 -2.71 0.52
CA VAL A 40 9.29 -3.01 -0.90
C VAL A 40 9.27 -4.52 -1.12
N PHE A 41 8.33 -4.98 -1.95
CA PHE A 41 8.22 -6.37 -2.38
C PHE A 41 8.93 -6.60 -3.71
N ARG A 42 9.24 -7.87 -4.00
CA ARG A 42 9.89 -8.29 -5.25
C ARG A 42 8.92 -8.55 -6.39
N GLN A 43 7.62 -8.58 -6.10
CA GLN A 43 6.55 -8.74 -7.07
C GLN A 43 5.28 -8.08 -6.53
N GLU A 44 4.49 -7.45 -7.40
CA GLU A 44 3.28 -6.69 -7.05
C GLU A 44 2.26 -7.58 -6.32
N ARG A 45 2.03 -8.78 -6.86
CA ARG A 45 1.13 -9.78 -6.26
C ARG A 45 1.51 -10.15 -4.83
N GLY A 46 2.81 -10.29 -4.53
CA GLY A 46 3.29 -10.59 -3.18
C GLY A 46 2.99 -9.46 -2.19
N GLY A 47 3.12 -8.20 -2.63
CA GLY A 47 2.76 -7.04 -1.82
C GLY A 47 1.26 -6.98 -1.50
N ILE A 48 0.41 -7.29 -2.47
CA ILE A 48 -1.05 -7.32 -2.27
C ILE A 48 -1.44 -8.47 -1.33
N MET A 49 -0.87 -9.66 -1.49
CA MET A 49 -1.13 -10.79 -0.59
C MET A 49 -0.75 -10.48 0.86
N ALA A 50 0.34 -9.74 1.09
CA ALA A 50 0.71 -9.30 2.43
C ALA A 50 -0.30 -8.27 2.99
N ALA A 51 -0.72 -7.30 2.18
CA ALA A 51 -1.74 -6.31 2.56
C ALA A 51 -3.12 -6.96 2.84
N ASP A 52 -3.54 -7.92 2.02
CA ASP A 52 -4.76 -8.70 2.21
C ASP A 52 -4.70 -9.55 3.49
N GLY A 53 -3.64 -10.34 3.68
CA GLY A 53 -3.46 -11.15 4.88
C GLY A 53 -3.48 -10.32 6.18
N TYR A 54 -2.81 -9.16 6.18
CA TYR A 54 -2.88 -8.21 7.29
C TYR A 54 -4.29 -7.69 7.52
N SER A 55 -4.99 -7.28 6.45
CA SER A 55 -6.37 -6.76 6.53
C SER A 55 -7.32 -7.80 7.12
N ARG A 56 -7.24 -9.06 6.67
CA ARG A 56 -8.07 -10.15 7.18
C ARG A 56 -7.85 -10.37 8.68
N LEU A 57 -6.58 -10.40 9.10
CA LEU A 57 -6.21 -10.59 10.51
C LEU A 57 -6.67 -9.42 11.40
N MET A 58 -6.58 -8.19 10.90
CA MET A 58 -6.73 -6.98 11.70
C MET A 58 -8.06 -6.25 11.53
N SER A 59 -8.94 -6.74 10.65
CA SER A 59 -10.26 -6.17 10.35
C SER A 59 -11.12 -5.95 11.60
N SER A 60 -11.11 -6.89 12.55
CA SER A 60 -11.83 -6.78 13.83
C SER A 60 -11.34 -5.61 14.71
N ARG A 61 -10.15 -5.09 14.43
CA ARG A 61 -9.53 -3.94 15.10
C ARG A 61 -9.60 -2.67 14.25
N GLY A 62 -10.33 -2.69 13.13
CA GLY A 62 -10.49 -1.56 12.21
C GLY A 62 -9.21 -1.16 11.48
N LYS A 63 -8.22 -2.06 11.36
CA LYS A 63 -6.96 -1.79 10.65
C LYS A 63 -6.93 -2.55 9.32
N TYR A 64 -6.40 -1.89 8.29
CA TYR A 64 -6.35 -2.41 6.92
C TYR A 64 -4.95 -2.25 6.31
N GLY A 65 -4.67 -3.06 5.30
CA GLY A 65 -3.47 -2.99 4.48
C GLY A 65 -3.66 -2.02 3.31
N VAL A 66 -2.56 -1.43 2.85
CA VAL A 66 -2.52 -0.54 1.69
C VAL A 66 -1.38 -0.95 0.77
N PHE A 67 -1.60 -0.85 -0.53
CA PHE A 67 -0.63 -1.22 -1.57
C PHE A 67 -0.43 -0.09 -2.59
N ALA A 68 0.81 0.11 -3.03
CA ALA A 68 1.14 1.03 -4.12
C ALA A 68 2.16 0.42 -5.10
N CYS A 69 1.94 0.62 -6.40
CA CYS A 69 2.88 0.23 -7.45
C CYS A 69 2.89 1.25 -8.59
N GLN A 70 3.80 1.07 -9.54
CA GLN A 70 3.83 1.82 -10.78
C GLN A 70 2.58 1.61 -11.64
N GLY A 71 2.24 2.63 -12.44
CA GLY A 71 1.22 2.50 -13.49
C GLY A 71 1.66 1.56 -14.61
N GLY A 72 0.71 1.04 -15.38
CA GLY A 72 0.95 0.10 -16.48
C GLY A 72 1.21 -1.33 -15.97
N PRO A 73 2.36 -1.95 -16.28
CA PRO A 73 2.59 -3.38 -16.01
C PRO A 73 2.50 -3.74 -14.52
N GLY A 74 2.83 -2.82 -13.61
CA GLY A 74 2.67 -3.07 -12.18
C GLY A 74 1.21 -3.19 -11.74
N SER A 75 0.34 -2.35 -12.32
CA SER A 75 -1.09 -2.40 -12.07
C SER A 75 -1.74 -3.64 -12.69
N GLU A 76 -1.25 -4.09 -13.85
CA GLU A 76 -1.70 -5.33 -14.50
C GLU A 76 -1.29 -6.58 -13.70
N ASN A 77 -0.02 -6.65 -13.27
CA ASN A 77 0.49 -7.74 -12.44
C ASN A 77 -0.19 -7.81 -11.06
N ALA A 78 -0.62 -6.67 -10.55
CA ALA A 78 -1.35 -6.54 -9.30
C ALA A 78 -2.77 -7.13 -9.35
N PHE A 79 -3.40 -7.16 -10.53
CA PHE A 79 -4.83 -7.47 -10.66
C PHE A 79 -5.22 -8.82 -10.05
N GLY A 80 -4.43 -9.87 -10.31
CA GLY A 80 -4.68 -11.21 -9.74
C GLY A 80 -4.58 -11.25 -8.21
N GLY A 81 -3.81 -10.35 -7.59
CA GLY A 81 -3.77 -10.19 -6.14
C GLY A 81 -5.05 -9.57 -5.59
N PHE A 82 -5.57 -8.52 -6.24
CA PHE A 82 -6.84 -7.89 -5.86
C PHE A 82 -8.03 -8.83 -6.06
N ALA A 83 -8.06 -9.59 -7.16
CA ALA A 83 -9.11 -10.57 -7.43
C ALA A 83 -9.20 -11.66 -6.33
N GLN A 84 -8.06 -12.03 -5.73
CA GLN A 84 -8.02 -12.97 -4.61
C GLN A 84 -8.45 -12.34 -3.27
N ALA A 85 -8.26 -11.03 -3.12
CA ALA A 85 -8.56 -10.31 -1.89
C ALA A 85 -10.06 -10.00 -1.71
N TRP A 86 -10.81 -9.97 -2.82
CA TRP A 86 -12.27 -9.84 -2.85
C TRP A 86 -12.97 -10.95 -2.05
#